data_AF-A0AAU8FYJ7-F1
#
_entry.id   AF-A0AAU8FYJ7-F1
#
_cell.length_a   1.000
_cell.length_b   1.000
_cell.length_c   1.000
_cell.angle_alpha   90.00
_cell.angle_beta   90.00
_cell.angle_gamma   90.00
#
_symmetry.space_group_name_H-M   'P 1'
#
loop_
_entity.id
_entity.type
_entity.pdbx_description
1 polymer ?
#
loop_
_entity_poly.entity_id
_entity_poly.type
_entity_poly.pdbx_seq_one_letter_code
_entity_poly.pdbx_strand_id
1 'polypeptide(L)'
;MSTAIVDVVREEIVRSLVGRQITCAVTGEVLDFRTCVVLVDPQTGDPVNVVSQAGWKAQSPESIGKLAALGAVPDVSTIRA
;
A
#
# COMPACT_ATOMS: atom_id res chain seq x y z
N MET A 1 -24.15 3.30 -5.22
CA MET A 1 -23.98 2.90 -3.81
C MET A 1 -23.23 4.02 -3.11
N SER A 2 -23.59 4.37 -1.87
CA SER A 2 -22.88 5.42 -1.12
C SER A 2 -21.43 4.97 -0.88
N THR A 3 -20.49 5.57 -1.60
CA THR A 3 -19.05 5.22 -1.55
C THR A 3 -18.41 5.62 -0.22
N ALA A 4 -19.01 6.59 0.49
CA ALA A 4 -18.42 7.20 1.68
C ALA A 4 -18.07 6.20 2.80
N ILE A 5 -18.90 5.17 3.05
CA ILE A 5 -18.59 4.19 4.11
C ILE A 5 -17.42 3.29 3.69
N VAL A 6 -17.40 2.87 2.42
CA VAL A 6 -16.32 2.03 1.87
C VAL A 6 -15.00 2.81 1.90
N ASP A 7 -15.03 4.09 1.53
CA ASP A 7 -13.87 4.96 1.54
C ASP A 7 -13.32 5.15 2.98
N VAL A 8 -14.20 5.38 3.96
CA VAL A 8 -13.81 5.50 5.37
C VAL A 8 -13.19 4.19 5.90
N VAL A 9 -13.79 3.05 5.58
CA VAL A 9 -13.26 1.74 5.98
C VAL A 9 -11.89 1.50 5.35
N ARG A 10 -11.73 1.82 4.06
CA ARG A 10 -10.44 1.71 3.35
C ARG A 10 -9.37 2.57 4.03
N GLU A 11 -9.66 3.82 4.33
CA GLU A 11 -8.72 4.71 5.03
C GLU A 11 -8.31 4.17 6.39
N GLU A 12 -9.24 3.62 7.16
CA GLU A 12 -8.95 3.07 8.49
C GLU A 12 -8.10 1.78 8.40
N ILE A 13 -8.33 0.95 7.38
CA ILE A 13 -7.45 -0.21 7.10
C ILE A 13 -6.02 0.28 6.81
N VAL A 14 -5.85 1.29 5.96
CA VAL A 14 -4.51 1.85 5.65
C VAL A 14 -3.85 2.42 6.90
N ARG A 15 -4.58 3.17 7.74
CA ARG A 15 -4.07 3.66 9.04
C ARG A 15 -3.64 2.53 9.95
N SER A 16 -4.44 1.48 10.05
CA SER A 16 -4.12 0.27 10.83
C SER A 16 -2.86 -0.42 10.32
N LEU A 17 -2.69 -0.55 8.99
CA LEU A 17 -1.49 -1.14 8.38
C LEU A 17 -0.23 -0.31 8.70
N VAL A 18 -0.31 1.01 8.53
CA VAL A 18 0.78 1.92 8.91
C VAL A 18 1.10 1.83 10.40
N GLY A 19 0.10 1.79 11.27
CA GLY A 19 0.29 1.69 12.72
C GLY A 19 0.95 0.37 13.17
N ARG A 20 0.75 -0.72 12.42
CA ARG A 20 1.37 -2.03 12.73
C ARG A 20 2.83 -2.11 12.31
N GLN A 21 3.19 -1.49 11.19
CA GLN A 21 4.55 -1.57 10.64
C GLN A 21 5.43 -0.40 11.09
N ILE A 22 4.86 0.81 11.17
CA ILE A 22 5.46 2.11 11.51
C ILE A 22 6.55 2.57 10.53
N THR A 23 7.44 1.67 10.11
CA THR A 23 8.54 1.92 9.18
C THR A 23 8.44 1.04 7.95
N CYS A 24 8.83 1.56 6.79
CA CYS A 24 8.90 0.81 5.55
C CYS A 24 9.99 -0.27 5.65
N ALA A 25 9.64 -1.54 5.41
CA ALA A 25 10.61 -2.64 5.45
C ALA A 25 11.73 -2.54 4.38
N VAL A 26 11.54 -1.74 3.33
CA VAL A 26 12.51 -1.58 2.24
C VAL A 26 13.54 -0.49 2.57
N THR A 27 13.09 0.67 3.04
CA THR A 27 13.93 1.86 3.23
C THR A 27 14.22 2.19 4.70
N GLY A 28 13.46 1.62 5.64
CA GLY A 28 13.49 1.99 7.06
C GLY A 28 12.81 3.33 7.38
N GLU A 29 12.26 4.03 6.39
CA GLU A 29 11.58 5.32 6.57
C GLU A 29 10.28 5.16 7.35
N VAL A 30 9.91 6.16 8.14
CA VAL A 30 8.60 6.20 8.80
C VAL A 30 7.49 6.28 7.74
N LEU A 31 6.52 5.39 7.87
CA LEU A 31 5.34 5.36 7.01
C LEU A 31 4.35 6.44 7.44
N ASP A 32 3.86 7.20 6.47
CA ASP A 32 2.76 8.13 6.64
C ASP A 32 1.58 7.65 5.79
N PHE A 33 0.44 7.41 6.43
CA PHE A 33 -0.79 6.92 5.80
C PHE A 33 -1.30 7.84 4.67
N ARG A 34 -0.90 9.12 4.65
CA ARG A 34 -1.29 10.09 3.62
C ARG A 34 -0.43 10.00 2.36
N THR A 35 0.76 9.40 2.46
CA THR A 35 1.77 9.45 1.41
C THR A 35 2.32 8.09 1.03
N CYS A 36 2.03 7.03 1.79
CA CYS A 36 2.44 5.66 1.45
C CYS A 36 1.78 5.18 0.15
N VAL A 37 2.48 4.30 -0.55
CA VAL A 37 1.90 3.49 -1.63
C VAL A 37 1.17 2.32 -0.99
N VAL A 38 -0.10 2.17 -1.34
CA VAL A 38 -0.93 1.08 -0.84
C VAL A 38 -0.81 -0.10 -1.79
N LEU A 39 -0.58 -1.29 -1.26
CA LEU A 39 -0.70 -2.54 -2.00
C LEU A 39 -2.08 -3.12 -1.72
N VAL A 40 -2.78 -3.53 -2.77
CA VAL A 40 -4.14 -4.03 -2.72
C VAL A 40 -4.24 -5.44 -3.26
N ASP A 41 -5.24 -6.18 -2.80
CA ASP A 41 -5.64 -7.43 -3.42
C ASP A 41 -6.20 -7.14 -4.83
N PRO A 42 -5.71 -7.78 -5.91
CA PRO A 42 -6.17 -7.51 -7.26
C PRO A 42 -7.62 -7.96 -7.54
N GLN A 43 -8.17 -8.88 -6.74
CA GLN A 43 -9.53 -9.39 -6.87
C GLN A 43 -10.54 -8.54 -6.11
N THR A 44 -10.21 -8.11 -4.89
CA THR A 44 -11.15 -7.35 -4.04
C THR A 44 -10.88 -5.84 -4.05
N GLY A 45 -9.66 -5.43 -4.39
CA GLY A 45 -9.20 -4.05 -4.28
C GLY A 45 -8.88 -3.62 -2.85
N ASP A 46 -8.94 -4.51 -1.87
CA ASP A 46 -8.74 -4.17 -0.46
C ASP A 46 -7.25 -3.94 -0.13
N PRO A 47 -6.92 -2.96 0.73
CA PRO A 47 -5.55 -2.77 1.18
C PRO A 47 -5.01 -3.99 1.93
N VAL A 48 -3.91 -4.57 1.45
CA VAL A 48 -3.23 -5.72 2.07
C VAL A 48 -1.90 -5.34 2.70
N ASN A 49 -1.23 -4.30 2.19
CA ASN A 49 0.05 -3.83 2.72
C ASN A 49 0.33 -2.38 2.32
N VAL A 50 1.38 -1.78 2.89
CA VAL A 50 1.82 -0.41 2.60
C VAL A 50 3.34 -0.33 2.47
N VAL A 51 3.82 0.61 1.66
CA VAL A 51 5.25 0.87 1.45
C VAL A 51 5.47 2.38 1.28
N SER A 52 6.64 2.91 1.63
CA SER A 52 6.94 4.31 1.34
C SER A 52 7.08 4.54 -0.17
N GLN A 53 6.93 5.79 -0.63
CA GLN A 53 7.14 6.13 -2.05
C GLN A 53 8.56 5.74 -2.52
N ALA A 54 9.57 6.03 -1.69
CA ALA A 54 10.94 5.64 -1.99
C ALA A 54 11.10 4.12 -2.00
N GLY A 55 10.47 3.41 -1.06
CA GLY A 55 10.46 1.96 -1.02
C GLY A 55 9.80 1.32 -2.24
N TRP A 56 8.74 1.93 -2.78
CA TRP A 56 8.14 1.50 -4.04
C TRP A 56 9.08 1.74 -5.23
N LYS A 57 9.67 2.95 -5.33
CA LYS A 57 10.63 3.31 -6.41
C LYS A 57 11.90 2.45 -6.37
N ALA A 58 12.29 1.95 -5.21
CA ALA A 58 13.43 1.06 -5.03
C ALA A 58 13.13 -0.41 -5.38
N GLN A 59 11.88 -0.79 -5.67
CA GLN A 59 11.54 -2.16 -6.01
C GLN A 59 12.16 -2.59 -7.34
N SER A 60 12.79 -3.75 -7.34
CA SER A 60 13.21 -4.40 -8.57
C SER A 60 12.00 -5.00 -9.32
N PRO A 61 12.07 -5.20 -10.64
CA PRO A 61 11.02 -5.90 -11.39
C PRO A 61 10.73 -7.31 -10.84
N GLU A 62 11.75 -7.99 -10.32
CA GLU A 62 11.60 -9.31 -9.68
C GLU A 62 10.77 -9.22 -8.39
N SER A 63 11.04 -8.21 -7.55
CA SER A 63 10.29 -7.98 -6.32
C SER A 63 8.82 -7.67 -6.61
N ILE A 64 8.55 -6.87 -7.65
CA ILE A 64 7.18 -6.57 -8.10
C ILE A 64 6.48 -7.86 -8.56
N GLY A 65 7.17 -8.72 -9.30
CA GLY A 65 6.65 -10.03 -9.70
C GLY A 65 6.31 -10.93 -8.51
N LYS A 66 7.14 -10.93 -7.45
CA LYS A 66 6.87 -11.68 -6.21
C LYS A 66 5.65 -11.13 -5.48
N LEU A 67 5.50 -9.80 -5.39
CA LEU A 67 4.32 -9.17 -4.78
C LEU A 67 3.05 -9.54 -5.55
N ALA A 68 3.07 -9.49 -6.88
CA ALA A 68 1.95 -9.89 -7.71
C ALA A 68 1.59 -11.38 -7.54
N ALA A 69 2.59 -12.26 -7.43
CA ALA A 69 2.39 -13.69 -7.16
C ALA A 69 1.80 -13.96 -5.76
N LEU A 70 2.04 -13.07 -4.79
CA LEU A 70 1.44 -13.09 -3.45
C LEU A 70 0.07 -12.41 -3.41
N GLY A 71 -0.47 -11.96 -4.54
CA GLY A 71 -1.77 -11.28 -4.61
C GLY A 71 -1.73 -9.85 -4.10
N ALA A 72 -0.59 -9.15 -4.19
CA ALA A 72 -0.46 -7.75 -3.82
C ALA A 72 -0.02 -6.91 -5.03
N VAL A 73 -0.91 -6.03 -5.49
CA VAL A 73 -0.63 -5.09 -6.60
C VAL A 73 -0.65 -3.65 -6.08
N PRO A 74 0.16 -2.74 -6.64
CA PRO A 74 0.14 -1.36 -6.21
C PRO A 74 -1.16 -0.66 -6.61
N ASP A 75 -1.74 0.11 -5.70
CA ASP A 75 -2.78 1.07 -6.02
C ASP A 75 -2.14 2.27 -6.72
N VAL A 76 -2.33 2.36 -8.03
CA VAL A 76 -1.75 3.40 -8.88
C VAL A 76 -2.16 4.82 -8.48
N SER A 77 -3.30 4.99 -7.82
CA SER A 77 -3.75 6.30 -7.33
C SER A 77 -2.88 6.85 -6.20
N THR A 78 -2.15 5.96 -5.52
CA THR A 78 -1.29 6.31 -4.38
C THR A 78 0.16 6.54 -4.78
N ILE A 79 0.56 6.22 -6.02
CA ILE A 79 1.93 6.42 -6.51
C ILE A 79 2.12 7.88 -6.91
N ARG A 80 3.14 8.54 -6.36
CA ARG A 80 3.49 9.92 -6.70
C ARG A 80 4.72 9.96 -7.62
N ALA A 81 4.66 10.80 -8.66
CA ALA A 81 5.76 11.05 -9.59
C ALA A 81 7.02 11.52 -8.85
#